data_AF-A0A920IUK0-F1
#
_entry.id   AF-A0A920IUK0-F1
#
_cell.length_a   1.000
_cell.length_b   1.000
_cell.length_c   1.000
_cell.angle_alpha   90.00
_cell.angle_beta   90.00
_cell.angle_gamma   90.00
#
_symmetry.space_group_name_H-M   'P 1'
#
loop_
_entity.id
_entity.type
_entity.pdbx_description
1 polymer ?
#
loop_
_entity_poly.entity_id
_entity_poly.type
_entity_poly.pdbx_seq_one_letter_code
_entity_poly.pdbx_strand_id
1 'polypeptide(L)'
;MIFNLLNQDGFARRAELKFKNGSVQTPAFMPVGTNGTVKALEYENLLSTNSEIILGNTFHLMLRPGDELIKEFGGLHKFIGWEKPILTDSGGFQVWSLGKLAKISEEGVNFKSPYDGKEVFISPERSIDIQENLGSNIVMVFDDCTGYPAEHSIAKSSMELSMRWAKDVRRITKATLLYLASFRVVCTTI
;
A
#
# COMPACT_ATOMS: atom_id res chain seq x y z
N MET A 1 15.43 -4.29 3.51
CA MET A 1 14.75 -4.96 4.65
C MET A 1 15.28 -6.38 4.75
N ILE A 2 15.41 -6.92 5.96
CA ILE A 2 15.83 -8.31 6.20
C ILE A 2 14.66 -9.06 6.82
N PHE A 3 14.30 -10.21 6.26
CA PHE A 3 13.33 -11.15 6.84
C PHE A 3 14.09 -12.28 7.53
N ASN A 4 13.83 -12.50 8.81
CA ASN A 4 14.49 -13.52 9.63
C ASN A 4 13.47 -14.52 10.19
N LEU A 5 13.44 -15.74 9.67
CA LEU A 5 12.57 -16.81 10.18
C LEU A 5 13.12 -17.32 11.51
N LEU A 6 12.33 -17.17 12.58
CA LEU A 6 12.71 -17.56 13.94
C LEU A 6 12.22 -18.95 14.32
N ASN A 7 11.01 -19.31 13.90
CA ASN A 7 10.44 -20.63 14.12
C ASN A 7 9.35 -20.95 13.09
N GLN A 8 9.06 -22.24 12.90
CA GLN A 8 8.03 -22.71 11.99
C GLN A 8 7.32 -23.95 12.56
N ASP A 9 5.98 -23.96 12.47
CA ASP A 9 5.13 -25.11 12.78
C ASP A 9 4.15 -25.32 11.63
N GLY A 10 4.34 -26.39 10.84
CA GLY A 10 3.64 -26.60 9.58
C GLY A 10 3.80 -25.41 8.62
N PHE A 11 2.68 -24.75 8.29
CA PHE A 11 2.65 -23.53 7.45
C PHE A 11 2.74 -22.22 8.26
N ALA A 12 2.63 -22.29 9.60
CA ALA A 12 2.73 -21.12 10.46
C ALA A 12 4.21 -20.74 10.65
N ARG A 13 4.52 -19.45 10.55
CA ARG A 13 5.89 -18.92 10.61
C ARG A 13 5.94 -17.78 11.62
N ARG A 14 6.87 -17.89 12.57
CA ARG A 14 7.28 -16.79 13.44
C ARG A 14 8.55 -16.19 12.86
N ALA A 15 8.54 -14.92 12.53
CA ALA A 15 9.69 -14.25 11.92
C ALA A 15 9.76 -12.78 12.30
N GLU A 16 10.90 -12.15 12.06
CA GLU A 16 11.12 -10.71 12.23
C GLU A 16 11.41 -10.05 10.88
N LEU A 17 10.78 -8.91 10.63
CA LEU A 17 11.12 -7.99 9.53
C LEU A 17 11.94 -6.83 10.11
N LYS A 18 13.19 -6.66 9.66
CA LYS A 18 14.07 -5.58 10.12
C LYS A 18 14.19 -4.47 9.08
N PHE A 19 13.89 -3.25 9.54
CA PHE A 19 14.00 -1.99 8.80
C PHE A 19 15.05 -1.08 9.43
N LYS A 20 15.33 0.07 8.80
CA LYS A 20 16.25 1.08 9.36
C LYS A 20 15.68 1.76 10.60
N ASN A 21 14.36 1.97 10.64
CA ASN A 21 13.63 2.68 11.69
C ASN A 21 12.77 1.76 12.57
N GLY A 22 13.10 0.46 12.66
CA GLY A 22 12.40 -0.46 13.55
C GLY A 22 12.42 -1.91 13.07
N SER A 23 11.81 -2.79 13.87
CA SER A 23 11.51 -4.16 13.48
C SER A 23 10.04 -4.48 13.71
N VAL A 24 9.55 -5.50 13.01
CA VAL A 24 8.17 -5.99 13.09
C VAL A 24 8.18 -7.49 13.27
N GLN A 25 7.57 -7.98 14.34
CA GLN A 25 7.32 -9.38 14.58
C GLN A 25 6.17 -9.87 13.69
N THR A 26 6.31 -11.07 13.13
CA THR A 26 5.29 -11.72 12.31
C THR A 26 4.84 -13.04 12.95
N PRO A 27 3.53 -13.37 12.93
CA PRO A 27 2.44 -12.69 12.21
C PRO A 27 2.09 -11.32 12.81
N ALA A 28 1.85 -10.33 11.94
CA ALA A 28 1.59 -8.95 12.30
C ALA A 28 0.17 -8.53 11.89
N PHE A 29 -0.47 -7.72 12.72
CA PHE A 29 -1.67 -6.96 12.37
C PHE A 29 -1.30 -5.49 12.17
N MET A 30 -1.83 -4.86 11.13
CA MET A 30 -1.52 -3.47 10.78
C MET A 30 -2.76 -2.60 10.91
N PRO A 31 -2.82 -1.66 11.88
CA PRO A 31 -3.85 -0.64 11.91
C PRO A 31 -3.81 0.19 10.62
N VAL A 32 -4.99 0.47 10.06
CA VAL A 32 -5.13 1.20 8.80
C VAL A 32 -5.31 2.69 9.06
N GLY A 33 -4.34 3.48 8.59
CA GLY A 33 -4.35 4.93 8.56
C GLY A 33 -4.93 5.48 7.26
N THR A 34 -6.07 6.16 7.34
CA THR A 34 -6.71 6.86 6.21
C THR A 34 -6.49 8.37 6.37
N ASN A 35 -5.96 9.05 5.35
CA ASN A 35 -5.58 10.48 5.43
C ASN A 35 -4.56 10.80 6.55
N GLY A 36 -3.63 9.89 6.82
CA GLY A 36 -2.56 10.12 7.80
C GLY A 36 -2.99 9.93 9.26
N THR A 37 -4.13 9.31 9.52
CA THR A 37 -4.58 8.97 10.88
C THR A 37 -5.32 7.63 10.92
N VAL A 38 -5.14 6.88 12.01
CA VAL A 38 -5.98 5.72 12.32
C VAL A 38 -7.27 6.25 12.94
N LYS A 39 -8.40 6.05 12.23
CA LYS A 39 -9.67 6.69 12.61
C LYS A 39 -10.07 6.38 14.05
N ALA A 40 -10.52 7.41 14.76
CA ALA A 40 -11.02 7.34 16.13
C ALA A 40 -10.00 6.90 17.20
N LEU A 41 -8.70 6.86 16.87
CA LEU A 41 -7.63 6.67 17.85
C LEU A 41 -6.75 7.91 17.93
N GLU A 42 -6.51 8.37 19.15
CA GLU A 42 -5.43 9.31 19.41
C GLU A 42 -4.08 8.62 19.22
N TYR A 43 -3.05 9.39 18.89
CA TYR A 43 -1.70 8.87 18.66
C TYR A 43 -1.18 8.06 19.86
N GLU A 44 -1.44 8.52 21.08
CA GLU A 44 -1.05 7.82 22.32
C GLU A 44 -1.75 6.47 22.47
N ASN A 45 -3.02 6.37 22.06
CA ASN A 45 -3.74 5.10 22.08
C ASN A 45 -3.19 4.13 21.04
N LEU A 46 -2.83 4.62 19.85
CA LEU A 46 -2.18 3.78 18.85
C LEU A 46 -0.85 3.22 19.38
N LEU A 47 -0.04 4.04 20.05
CA LEU A 47 1.21 3.59 20.66
C LEU A 47 0.99 2.54 21.75
N SER A 48 -0.06 2.68 22.56
CA SER A 48 -0.35 1.74 23.66
C SER A 48 -0.80 0.36 23.18
N THR A 49 -1.25 0.22 21.93
CA THR A 49 -1.56 -1.09 21.32
C THR A 49 -0.32 -1.96 21.07
N ASN A 50 0.89 -1.42 21.24
CA ASN A 50 2.15 -2.06 20.83
C ASN A 50 2.23 -2.36 19.33
N SER A 51 1.47 -1.65 18.50
CA SER A 51 1.60 -1.76 17.03
C SER A 51 3.03 -1.41 16.61
N GLU A 52 3.65 -2.30 15.83
CA GLU A 52 5.02 -2.15 15.33
C GLU A 52 5.05 -1.58 13.91
N ILE A 53 3.91 -1.61 13.22
CA ILE A 53 3.74 -1.14 11.84
C ILE A 53 2.30 -0.70 11.61
N ILE A 54 2.10 0.27 10.73
CA ILE A 54 0.78 0.70 10.25
C ILE A 54 0.70 0.62 8.72
N LEU A 55 -0.53 0.58 8.22
CA LEU A 55 -0.82 0.73 6.79
C LEU A 55 -1.27 2.16 6.49
N GLY A 56 -0.54 2.87 5.63
CA GLY A 56 -0.94 4.17 5.10
C GLY A 56 -1.67 4.02 3.77
N ASN A 57 -2.81 4.67 3.64
CA ASN A 57 -3.57 4.61 2.40
C ASN A 57 -3.10 5.64 1.36
N THR A 58 -2.50 5.17 0.27
CA THR A 58 -1.92 6.00 -0.78
C THR A 58 -2.95 6.79 -1.55
N PHE A 59 -4.10 6.19 -1.89
CA PHE A 59 -5.14 6.86 -2.68
C PHE A 59 -5.63 8.15 -2.00
N HIS A 60 -5.83 8.11 -0.69
CA HIS A 60 -6.26 9.27 0.06
C HIS A 60 -5.14 10.30 0.20
N LEU A 61 -3.94 9.86 0.59
CA LEU A 61 -2.80 10.74 0.83
C LEU A 61 -2.34 11.48 -0.43
N MET A 62 -2.37 10.82 -1.60
CA MET A 62 -1.97 11.41 -2.88
C MET A 62 -2.97 12.47 -3.38
N LEU A 63 -4.25 12.36 -3.03
CA LEU A 63 -5.28 13.33 -3.40
C LEU A 63 -5.35 14.48 -2.41
N ARG A 64 -5.22 14.18 -1.12
CA ARG A 64 -5.22 15.17 -0.04
C ARG A 64 -4.44 14.63 1.16
N PRO A 65 -3.37 15.32 1.59
CA PRO A 65 -2.93 16.65 1.17
C PRO A 65 -2.12 16.70 -0.15
N GLY A 66 -1.74 15.54 -0.71
CA GLY A 66 -0.82 15.45 -1.84
C GLY A 66 0.54 14.87 -1.42
N ASP A 67 1.09 13.96 -2.22
CA ASP A 67 2.34 13.25 -1.91
C ASP A 67 3.57 14.17 -1.94
N GLU A 68 3.59 15.14 -2.85
CA GLU A 68 4.67 16.14 -2.94
C GLU A 68 4.75 17.01 -1.70
N LEU A 69 3.60 17.47 -1.18
CA LEU A 69 3.56 18.23 0.06
C LEU A 69 4.08 17.38 1.23
N ILE A 70 3.61 16.13 1.35
CA ILE A 70 4.08 15.24 2.42
C ILE A 70 5.61 15.04 2.35
N LYS A 71 6.16 14.92 1.14
CA LYS A 71 7.60 14.85 0.90
C LYS A 71 8.33 16.11 1.39
N GLU A 72 7.80 17.29 1.10
CA GLU A 72 8.37 18.58 1.54
C GLU A 72 8.41 18.70 3.07
N PHE A 73 7.39 18.18 3.76
CA PHE A 73 7.36 18.08 5.23
C PHE A 73 8.26 16.95 5.79
N GLY A 74 9.01 16.28 4.93
CA GLY A 74 10.00 15.27 5.28
C GLY A 74 9.46 13.85 5.39
N GLY A 75 8.38 13.55 4.67
CA GLY A 75 7.78 12.23 4.52
C GLY A 75 6.65 11.95 5.51
N LEU A 76 5.91 10.87 5.26
CA LEU A 76 4.70 10.51 6.01
C LEU A 76 4.97 10.27 7.50
N HIS A 77 6.10 9.65 7.83
CA HIS A 77 6.54 9.44 9.20
C HIS A 77 6.54 10.75 10.01
N LYS A 78 7.18 11.81 9.48
CA LYS A 78 7.22 13.13 10.12
C LYS A 78 5.86 13.81 10.09
N PHE A 79 5.13 13.67 8.99
CA PHE A 79 3.83 14.30 8.80
C PHE A 79 2.80 13.85 9.85
N ILE A 80 2.84 12.58 10.27
CA ILE A 80 1.89 12.00 11.23
C ILE A 80 2.51 11.72 12.62
N GLY A 81 3.80 12.02 12.79
CA GLY A 81 4.54 11.76 14.04
C GLY A 81 4.81 10.28 14.32
N TRP A 82 4.68 9.38 13.35
CA TRP A 82 4.91 7.95 13.52
C TRP A 82 6.34 7.57 13.13
N GLU A 83 7.12 7.09 14.09
CA GLU A 83 8.54 6.79 13.87
C GLU A 83 8.83 5.33 13.46
N LYS A 84 7.87 4.42 13.66
CA LYS A 84 8.00 2.99 13.34
C LYS A 84 7.70 2.71 11.85
N PRO A 85 7.91 1.48 11.35
CA PRO A 85 7.64 1.17 9.95
C PRO A 85 6.22 1.50 9.47
N ILE A 86 6.11 1.88 8.19
CA ILE A 86 4.85 2.10 7.47
C ILE A 86 4.85 1.25 6.20
N LEU A 87 3.76 0.51 5.97
CA LEU A 87 3.41 -0.05 4.67
C LEU A 87 2.44 0.89 3.96
N THR A 88 2.64 1.19 2.69
CA THR A 88 1.63 1.88 1.88
C THR A 88 1.03 0.93 0.86
N ASP A 89 -0.29 1.00 0.68
CA ASP A 89 -0.93 0.30 -0.43
C ASP A 89 -0.65 1.03 -1.76
N SER A 90 -0.96 0.39 -2.89
CA SER A 90 -0.69 0.96 -4.20
C SER A 90 -1.74 1.99 -4.63
N GLY A 91 -2.91 1.99 -3.97
CA GLY A 91 -4.12 2.73 -4.35
C GLY A 91 -5.00 2.01 -5.39
N GLY A 92 -4.52 0.90 -6.00
CA GLY A 92 -5.24 0.19 -7.07
C GLY A 92 -6.63 -0.30 -6.67
N PHE A 93 -6.74 -0.89 -5.47
CA PHE A 93 -8.02 -1.37 -4.95
C PHE A 93 -9.08 -0.27 -4.78
N GLN A 94 -8.68 0.94 -4.36
CA GLN A 94 -9.63 2.03 -4.20
C GLN A 94 -10.03 2.64 -5.52
N VAL A 95 -9.11 2.72 -6.48
CA VAL A 95 -9.47 3.12 -7.83
C VAL A 95 -10.46 2.11 -8.43
N TRP A 96 -10.25 0.81 -8.21
CA TRP A 96 -11.19 -0.23 -8.60
C TRP A 96 -12.56 -0.08 -7.91
N SER A 97 -12.61 0.24 -6.62
CA SER A 97 -13.87 0.39 -5.87
C SER A 97 -14.72 1.59 -6.31
N LEU A 98 -14.15 2.54 -7.07
CA LEU A 98 -14.91 3.61 -7.73
C LEU A 98 -15.74 3.13 -8.93
N GLY A 99 -15.54 1.88 -9.39
CA GLY A 99 -16.33 1.24 -10.42
C GLY A 99 -16.31 2.01 -11.74
N LYS A 100 -17.48 2.46 -12.21
CA LYS A 100 -17.63 3.15 -13.53
C LYS A 100 -16.86 4.47 -13.63
N LEU A 101 -16.39 5.01 -12.51
CA LEU A 101 -15.60 6.25 -12.48
C LEU A 101 -14.12 6.00 -12.79
N ALA A 102 -13.68 4.74 -12.85
CA ALA A 102 -12.33 4.35 -13.23
C ALA A 102 -12.32 3.68 -14.61
N LYS A 103 -11.30 4.01 -15.41
CA LYS A 103 -11.04 3.42 -16.73
C LYS A 103 -9.62 2.86 -16.73
N ILE A 104 -9.52 1.55 -16.83
CA ILE A 104 -8.27 0.80 -16.84
C ILE A 104 -7.77 0.68 -18.28
N SER A 105 -6.48 0.94 -18.50
CA SER A 105 -5.76 0.69 -19.75
C SER A 105 -4.43 -0.02 -19.45
N GLU A 106 -3.64 -0.31 -20.48
CA GLU A 106 -2.32 -0.95 -20.31
C GLU A 106 -1.33 -0.01 -19.57
N GLU A 107 -1.48 1.30 -19.76
CA GLU A 107 -0.59 2.32 -19.20
C GLU A 107 -0.91 2.68 -17.75
N GLY A 108 -2.10 2.34 -17.27
CA GLY A 108 -2.55 2.69 -15.91
C GLY A 108 -4.06 2.87 -15.81
N VAL A 109 -4.49 3.69 -14.85
CA VAL A 109 -5.90 3.92 -14.59
C VAL A 109 -6.22 5.42 -14.54
N ASN A 110 -7.24 5.81 -15.30
CA ASN A 110 -7.82 7.14 -15.25
C ASN A 110 -9.07 7.12 -14.38
N PHE A 111 -9.22 8.04 -13.44
CA PHE A 111 -10.40 8.16 -12.61
C PHE A 111 -10.70 9.61 -12.24
N LYS A 112 -11.89 9.87 -11.69
CA LYS A 112 -12.24 11.18 -11.14
C LYS A 112 -12.06 11.19 -9.64
N SER A 113 -11.33 12.19 -9.14
CA SER A 113 -11.16 12.44 -7.71
C SER A 113 -12.53 12.56 -7.02
N PRO A 114 -12.79 11.79 -5.95
CA PRO A 114 -14.05 11.90 -5.20
C PRO A 114 -14.17 13.20 -4.41
N TYR A 115 -13.08 13.97 -4.28
CA TYR A 115 -13.05 15.21 -3.51
C TYR A 115 -13.44 16.45 -4.33
N ASP A 116 -12.97 16.53 -5.56
CA ASP A 116 -13.10 17.72 -6.41
C ASP A 116 -13.48 17.41 -7.87
N GLY A 117 -13.66 16.13 -8.22
CA GLY A 117 -14.10 15.70 -9.54
C GLY A 117 -13.05 15.83 -10.65
N LYS A 118 -11.82 16.26 -10.33
CA LYS A 118 -10.73 16.35 -11.31
C LYS A 118 -10.34 14.98 -11.84
N GLU A 119 -9.96 14.93 -13.11
CA GLU A 119 -9.40 13.73 -13.71
C GLU A 119 -7.98 13.50 -13.21
N VAL A 120 -7.72 12.27 -12.79
CA VAL A 120 -6.45 11.81 -12.24
C VAL A 120 -6.04 10.55 -12.98
N PHE A 121 -4.79 10.51 -13.39
CA PHE A 121 -4.17 9.33 -13.99
C PHE A 121 -3.11 8.77 -13.05
N ILE A 122 -3.16 7.45 -12.82
CA ILE A 122 -2.16 6.72 -12.05
C ILE A 122 -1.61 5.57 -12.89
N SER A 123 -0.30 5.61 -13.15
CA SER A 123 0.44 4.49 -13.73
C SER A 123 1.15 3.69 -12.63
N PRO A 124 1.65 2.47 -12.92
CA PRO A 124 2.47 1.72 -11.98
C PRO A 124 3.69 2.50 -11.48
N GLU A 125 4.34 3.26 -12.37
CA GLU A 125 5.49 4.12 -12.04
C GLU A 125 5.06 5.25 -11.10
N ARG A 126 3.97 5.95 -11.41
CA ARG A 126 3.47 7.03 -10.56
C ARG A 126 3.05 6.53 -9.19
N SER A 127 2.48 5.33 -9.08
CA SER A 127 2.15 4.70 -7.78
C SER A 127 3.40 4.50 -6.93
N ILE A 128 4.53 4.13 -7.53
CA ILE A 128 5.81 3.98 -6.82
C ILE A 128 6.38 5.35 -6.43
N ASP A 129 6.37 6.32 -7.35
CA ASP A 129 6.85 7.68 -7.03
C ASP A 129 6.09 8.28 -5.85
N ILE A 130 4.77 8.08 -5.79
CA ILE A 130 3.94 8.50 -4.67
C ILE A 130 4.39 7.81 -3.37
N GLN A 131 4.51 6.48 -3.37
CA GLN A 131 4.89 5.73 -2.17
C GLN A 131 6.32 6.05 -1.69
N GLU A 132 7.23 6.38 -2.61
CA GLU A 132 8.57 6.89 -2.32
C GLU A 132 8.54 8.31 -1.75
N ASN A 133 7.70 9.20 -2.29
CA ASN A 133 7.48 10.55 -1.75
C ASN A 133 6.89 10.50 -0.32
N LEU A 134 5.98 9.56 -0.06
CA LEU A 134 5.47 9.29 1.28
C LEU A 134 6.55 8.71 2.21
N GLY A 135 7.66 8.16 1.69
CA GLY A 135 8.75 7.63 2.50
C GLY A 135 8.39 6.32 3.21
N SER A 136 7.66 5.43 2.52
CA SER A 136 7.15 4.17 3.06
C SER A 136 8.26 3.12 3.19
N ASN A 137 8.16 2.22 4.18
CA ASN A 137 9.13 1.14 4.37
C ASN A 137 8.86 -0.08 3.49
N ILE A 138 7.57 -0.38 3.31
CA ILE A 138 7.07 -1.37 2.37
C ILE A 138 6.21 -0.63 1.36
N VAL A 139 6.49 -0.88 0.08
CA VAL A 139 5.69 -0.37 -1.03
C VAL A 139 4.99 -1.54 -1.72
N MET A 140 3.71 -1.33 -2.05
CA MET A 140 2.90 -2.31 -2.76
C MET A 140 2.89 -2.00 -4.25
N VAL A 141 3.02 -3.05 -5.06
CA VAL A 141 2.91 -2.93 -6.51
C VAL A 141 1.49 -2.54 -6.90
N PHE A 142 1.36 -1.65 -7.87
CA PHE A 142 0.07 -1.31 -8.48
C PHE A 142 -0.47 -2.50 -9.29
N ASP A 143 -1.73 -2.84 -9.05
CA ASP A 143 -2.39 -4.04 -9.57
C ASP A 143 -3.83 -3.74 -9.99
N ASP A 144 -4.35 -4.60 -10.87
CA ASP A 144 -5.74 -4.61 -11.28
C ASP A 144 -6.52 -5.62 -10.44
N CYS A 145 -7.50 -5.13 -9.68
CA CYS A 145 -8.32 -5.97 -8.81
C CYS A 145 -9.44 -6.60 -9.61
N THR A 146 -9.43 -7.94 -9.76
CA THR A 146 -10.55 -8.66 -10.36
C THR A 146 -11.72 -8.76 -9.37
N GLY A 147 -12.93 -8.37 -9.78
CA GLY A 147 -14.13 -8.59 -8.98
C GLY A 147 -14.40 -10.08 -8.72
N TYR A 148 -15.11 -10.39 -7.64
CA TYR A 148 -15.54 -11.75 -7.32
C TYR A 148 -17.07 -11.81 -7.17
N PRO A 149 -17.76 -12.77 -7.82
CA PRO A 149 -17.23 -13.76 -8.77
C PRO A 149 -16.85 -13.15 -10.12
N ALA A 150 -15.90 -13.78 -10.84
CA ALA A 150 -15.52 -13.41 -12.20
C ALA A 150 -15.32 -14.65 -13.08
N GLU A 151 -15.54 -14.48 -14.39
CA GLU A 151 -15.18 -15.50 -15.37
C GLU A 151 -13.66 -15.70 -15.41
N HIS A 152 -13.22 -16.93 -15.69
CA HIS A 152 -11.80 -17.25 -15.77
C HIS A 152 -11.05 -16.39 -16.79
N SER A 153 -11.68 -16.08 -17.93
CA SER A 153 -11.13 -15.19 -18.96
C SER A 153 -10.82 -13.80 -18.39
N ILE A 154 -11.76 -13.20 -17.66
CA ILE A 154 -11.62 -11.88 -17.03
C ILE A 154 -10.54 -11.91 -15.96
N ALA A 155 -10.57 -12.91 -15.06
CA ALA A 155 -9.56 -13.06 -14.01
C ALA A 155 -8.16 -13.26 -14.57
N LYS A 156 -8.02 -14.05 -15.65
CA LYS A 156 -6.74 -14.26 -16.32
C LYS A 156 -6.19 -12.96 -16.92
N SER A 157 -7.01 -12.19 -17.65
CA SER A 157 -6.57 -10.93 -18.26
C SER A 157 -6.14 -9.90 -17.21
N SER A 158 -6.88 -9.79 -16.11
CA SER A 158 -6.57 -8.90 -14.98
C SER A 158 -5.27 -9.28 -14.26
N MET A 159 -5.07 -10.59 -14.02
CA MET A 159 -3.81 -11.11 -13.46
C MET A 159 -2.63 -10.84 -14.41
N GLU A 160 -2.79 -11.09 -15.72
CA GLU A 160 -1.73 -10.86 -16.70
C GLU A 160 -1.33 -9.37 -16.79
N LEU A 161 -2.29 -8.45 -16.70
CA LEU A 161 -2.04 -7.00 -16.63
C LEU A 161 -1.25 -6.64 -15.36
N SER A 162 -1.70 -7.12 -14.20
CA SER A 162 -1.02 -6.91 -12.92
C SER A 162 0.42 -7.44 -12.92
N MET A 163 0.67 -8.57 -13.61
CA MET A 163 2.01 -9.13 -13.77
C MET A 163 2.91 -8.29 -14.69
N ARG A 164 2.35 -7.65 -15.73
CA ARG A 164 3.10 -6.72 -16.59
C ARG A 164 3.49 -5.46 -15.81
N TRP A 165 2.54 -4.83 -15.13
CA TRP A 165 2.80 -3.68 -14.25
C TRP A 165 3.86 -3.99 -13.18
N ALA A 166 3.79 -5.17 -12.54
CA ALA A 166 4.79 -5.60 -11.56
C ALA A 166 6.19 -5.77 -12.16
N LYS A 167 6.28 -6.29 -13.39
CA LYS A 167 7.54 -6.49 -14.10
C LYS A 167 8.19 -5.16 -14.44
N ASP A 168 7.41 -4.18 -14.86
CA ASP A 168 7.91 -2.87 -15.27
C ASP A 168 8.41 -2.06 -14.06
N VAL A 169 7.64 -2.03 -12.98
CA VAL A 169 8.06 -1.41 -11.71
C VAL A 169 9.32 -2.04 -11.13
N ARG A 170 9.42 -3.38 -11.16
CA ARG A 170 10.60 -4.08 -10.62
C ARG A 170 11.91 -3.69 -11.29
N ARG A 171 11.87 -3.21 -12.54
CA ARG A 171 13.05 -2.77 -13.28
C ARG A 171 13.57 -1.42 -12.83
N ILE A 172 12.69 -0.58 -12.26
CA ILE A 172 13.00 0.84 -11.99
C ILE A 172 13.18 1.15 -10.50
N THR A 173 12.51 0.42 -9.60
CA THR A 173 12.57 0.76 -8.17
C THR A 173 13.71 0.05 -7.44
N LYS A 174 14.25 0.76 -6.43
CA LYS A 174 15.17 0.21 -5.43
C LYS A 174 14.47 -0.13 -4.11
N ALA A 175 13.17 0.18 -4.00
CA ALA A 175 12.37 -0.06 -2.82
C ALA A 175 12.13 -1.57 -2.61
N THR A 176 11.84 -1.95 -1.37
CA THR A 176 11.42 -3.34 -1.09
C THR A 176 9.97 -3.51 -1.54
N LEU A 177 9.80 -4.06 -2.75
CA LEU A 177 8.49 -4.35 -3.33
C LEU A 177 7.85 -5.56 -2.66
N LEU A 178 6.59 -5.39 -2.25
CA LEU A 178 5.72 -6.50 -1.89
C LEU A 178 4.59 -6.63 -2.91
N TYR A 179 4.29 -7.88 -3.26
CA TYR A 179 3.14 -8.25 -4.07
C TYR A 179 2.07 -8.86 -3.15
N LEU A 180 0.80 -8.46 -3.31
CA LEU A 180 -0.30 -8.95 -2.47
C LEU A 180 -0.39 -10.49 -2.46
N ALA A 181 -0.06 -11.16 -3.57
CA ALA A 181 -0.09 -12.63 -3.61
C ALA A 181 1.04 -13.32 -2.82
N SER A 182 2.11 -12.60 -2.42
CA SER A 182 3.28 -13.18 -1.74
C SER A 182 3.16 -13.20 -0.22
N PHE A 183 2.25 -12.42 0.35
CA PHE A 183 2.00 -12.39 1.79
C PHE A 183 0.50 -12.51 2.05
N ARG A 184 0.12 -13.58 2.78
CA ARG A 184 -1.18 -13.64 3.46
C ARG A 184 -1.16 -12.64 4.64
N VAL A 185 -1.08 -11.35 4.33
CA VAL A 185 -1.33 -10.27 5.27
C VAL A 185 -2.85 -10.17 5.38
N VAL A 186 -3.37 -10.49 6.56
CA VAL A 186 -4.78 -10.32 6.87
C VAL A 186 -5.00 -8.83 7.12
N CYS A 187 -5.39 -8.11 6.06
CA CYS A 187 -5.89 -6.75 6.17
C CYS A 187 -7.41 -6.84 6.35
N THR A 188 -7.89 -6.93 7.59
CA THR A 188 -9.32 -6.80 7.87
C THR A 188 -9.62 -5.32 8.12
N THR A 189 -10.31 -4.68 7.19
CA THR A 189 -11.18 -3.55 7.51
C THR A 189 -12.24 -4.10 8.47
N ILE A 190 -12.22 -3.64 9.72
CA ILE A 190 -13.38 -3.76 10.62
C ILE A 190 -14.39 -2.71 10.20
#